data_AF-A0A3D4V1A9-F1
#
_entry.id   AF-A0A3D4V1A9-F1
#
_cell.length_a   1.000
_cell.length_b   1.000
_cell.length_c   1.000
_cell.angle_alpha   90.00
_cell.angle_beta   90.00
_cell.angle_gamma   90.00
#
_symmetry.space_group_name_H-M   'P 1'
#
loop_
_entity.id
_entity.type
_entity.pdbx_description
1 polymer ?
#
loop_
_entity_poly.entity_id
_entity_poly.type
_entity_poly.pdbx_seq_one_letter_code
_entity_poly.pdbx_strand_id
1 'polypeptide(L)' 'MKRPELVLTTPQGGTVHKYPLTGGKTTFERYLSCYTGSCKFFNDMDGAKKHLVTVEPKD' A
#
# COMPACT_ATOMS: atom_id res chain seq x y z
N MET A 1 -14.85 4.80 10.60
CA MET A 1 -13.61 4.48 9.88
C MET A 1 -13.55 5.31 8.60
N LYS A 2 -12.44 6.01 8.35
CA LYS A 2 -12.20 6.62 7.04
C LYS A 2 -11.90 5.51 6.02
N ARG A 3 -12.38 5.66 4.79
CA ARG A 3 -12.08 4.70 3.72
C ARG A 3 -10.59 4.76 3.37
N PRO A 4 -9.97 3.64 2.98
CA PRO A 4 -8.64 3.68 2.40
C PRO A 4 -8.64 4.47 1.10
N GLU A 5 -7.56 5.21 0.88
CA GLU A 5 -7.37 6.04 -0.31
C GLU A 5 -6.39 5.34 -1.25
N LEU A 6 -6.77 5.14 -2.50
CA LEU A 6 -5.83 4.66 -3.53
C LEU A 6 -4.85 5.79 -3.85
N VAL A 7 -3.58 5.60 -3.49
CA VAL A 7 -2.54 6.61 -3.65
C VAL A 7 -1.61 6.32 -4.83
N LEU A 8 -1.56 5.08 -5.31
CA LEU A 8 -0.74 4.69 -6.44
C LEU A 8 -1.32 3.48 -7.14
N THR A 9 -1.29 3.50 -8.47
CA THR A 9 -1.54 2.34 -9.33
C THR A 9 -0.41 2.28 -10.34
N THR A 10 0.13 1.09 -10.55
CA THR A 10 1.18 0.84 -11.54
C THR A 10 0.57 0.36 -12.85
N PRO A 11 1.29 0.48 -13.99
CA PRO A 11 0.84 -0.05 -15.27
C PRO A 11 0.63 -1.57 -15.28
N GLN A 12 1.34 -2.28 -14.39
CA GLN A 12 1.29 -3.74 -14.27
C GLN A 12 0.09 -4.22 -13.43
N GLY A 13 -0.67 -3.31 -12.82
CA GLY A 13 -1.86 -3.63 -12.01
C GLY A 13 -1.59 -3.72 -10.50
N GLY A 14 -0.39 -3.35 -10.06
CA GLY A 14 -0.08 -3.12 -8.65
C GLY A 14 -0.79 -1.88 -8.11
N THR A 15 -1.24 -1.94 -6.86
CA THR A 15 -1.93 -0.83 -6.20
C THR A 15 -1.34 -0.56 -4.82
N VAL A 16 -1.33 0.71 -4.41
CA VAL A 16 -1.03 1.13 -3.04
C VAL A 16 -2.21 1.91 -2.48
N HIS A 17 -2.72 1.44 -1.35
CA HIS A 17 -3.81 2.08 -0.62
C HIS A 17 -3.31 2.65 0.71
N LYS A 18 -3.67 3.88 1.03
CA LYS A 18 -3.37 4.55 2.29
C LYS A 18 -4.52 4.32 3.28
N TYR A 19 -4.21 3.69 4.40
CA TYR A 19 -5.12 3.41 5.50
C TYR A 19 -4.80 4.31 6.69
N PRO A 20 -5.72 5.23 7.06
CA PRO A 20 -5.64 5.91 8.35
C PRO A 20 -6.08 4.93 9.45
N LEU A 21 -5.13 4.28 10.11
CA LEU A 21 -5.39 3.40 11.24
C LEU A 21 -5.35 4.20 12.55
N THR A 22 -6.44 4.18 13.29
CA THR A 22 -6.52 4.79 14.61
C THR A 22 -6.15 3.75 15.67
N GLY A 23 -5.05 3.98 16.39
CA GLY A 23 -4.62 3.17 17.52
C GLY A 23 -4.72 3.97 18.82
N GLY A 24 -5.81 3.82 19.56
CA GLY A 24 -6.03 4.60 20.80
C GLY A 24 -6.25 6.09 20.51
N LYS A 25 -5.35 6.97 21.00
CA LYS A 25 -5.41 8.43 20.79
C LYS A 25 -4.65 8.93 19.55
N THR A 26 -3.86 8.06 18.90
CA THR A 26 -3.00 8.43 17.76
C THR A 26 -3.51 7.81 16.45
N THR A 27 -3.41 8.58 15.38
CA THR A 27 -3.72 8.10 14.02
C THR A 27 -2.41 7.87 13.29
N PHE A 28 -2.20 6.65 12.80
CA PHE A 28 -1.04 6.28 12.01
C PHE A 28 -1.48 6.03 10.57
N GLU A 29 -0.69 6.52 9.64
CA GLU A 29 -0.90 6.25 8.23
C GLU A 29 -0.15 4.97 7.87
N ARG A 30 -0.87 3.95 7.37
CA ARG A 30 -0.27 2.73 6.83
C ARG A 30 -0.54 2.63 5.34
N TYR A 31 0.35 1.98 4.62
CA TYR A 31 0.27 1.80 3.18
C TYR A 31 0.15 0.30 2.88
N LEU A 32 -0.93 -0.09 2.20
CA LEU A 32 -1.15 -1.46 1.75
C LEU A 32 -0.75 -1.55 0.29
N SER A 33 0.31 -2.29 -0.02
CA SER A 33 0.65 -2.62 -1.40
C SER A 33 0.00 -3.95 -1.76
N CYS A 34 -0.70 -4.03 -2.89
CA CYS A 34 -1.32 -5.26 -3.38
C CYS A 34 -0.97 -5.48 -4.85
N TYR A 35 -0.59 -6.72 -5.18
CA TYR A 35 -0.39 -7.19 -6.54
C TYR A 35 -0.89 -8.63 -6.68
N THR A 36 -1.79 -8.90 -7.62
CA THR A 36 -2.27 -10.25 -8.00
C THR A 36 -2.61 -11.21 -6.84
N GLY A 37 -3.13 -10.68 -5.73
CA GLY A 37 -3.50 -11.45 -4.52
C GLY A 37 -2.44 -11.45 -3.40
N SER A 38 -1.24 -10.93 -3.67
CA SER A 38 -0.22 -10.66 -2.65
C SER A 38 -0.36 -9.25 -2.09
N CYS A 39 -0.84 -9.13 -0.85
CA CYS A 39 -1.04 -7.87 -0.16
C CYS A 39 -0.15 -7.76 1.08
N LYS A 40 0.53 -6.63 1.26
CA LYS A 40 1.42 -6.38 2.40
C LYS A 40 1.32 -4.94 2.89
N PHE A 41 1.25 -4.79 4.21
CA PHE A 41 1.24 -3.48 4.86
C PHE A 41 2.65 -2.95 5.13
N PHE A 42 2.78 -1.65 4.97
CA PHE A 42 4.00 -0.87 5.18
C PHE A 42 3.67 0.36 6.02
N ASN A 43 4.67 0.85 6.75
CA ASN A 43 4.55 2.10 7.52
C ASN A 43 4.66 3.32 6.61
N ASP A 44 5.40 3.18 5.51
CA ASP A 44 5.77 4.27 4.64
C ASP A 44 5.50 3.91 3.18
N MET A 45 5.25 4.93 2.36
CA MET A 45 4.98 4.77 0.93
C MET A 45 6.17 4.14 0.20
N ASP A 46 7.41 4.43 0.61
CA ASP A 46 8.62 3.90 -0.02
C ASP A 46 8.71 2.37 0.08
N GLY A 47 8.40 1.81 1.25
CA GLY A 47 8.36 0.36 1.46
C GLY A 47 7.31 -0.32 0.60
N ALA A 48 6.12 0.30 0.48
CA ALA A 48 5.05 -0.20 -0.36
C ALA A 48 5.43 -0.20 -1.85
N LYS A 49 6.09 0.87 -2.33
CA LYS A 49 6.59 0.95 -3.71
C LYS A 49 7.67 -0.08 -3.99
N LYS A 50 8.66 -0.22 -3.11
CA LYS A 50 9.74 -1.22 -3.24
C LYS A 50 9.18 -2.63 -3.32
N HIS A 51 8.16 -2.93 -2.54
CA HIS A 51 7.48 -4.22 -2.60
C HIS A 51 6.84 -4.43 -3.97
N LEU A 52 6.06 -3.47 -4.48
CA LEU A 52 5.48 -3.54 -5.83
C LEU A 52 6.57 -3.80 -6.88
N VAL A 53 7.64 -3.01 -6.92
CA VAL A 53 8.78 -3.23 -7.85
C VAL A 53 9.42 -4.63 -7.73
N THR A 54 9.27 -5.29 -6.57
CA THR A 54 9.81 -6.63 -6.32
C THR A 54 8.84 -7.74 -6.71
N VAL A 55 7.53 -7.54 -6.48
CA VAL A 55 6.49 -8.56 -6.77
C VAL A 55 5.90 -8.44 -8.16
N GLU A 56 6.01 -7.26 -8.76
CA GLU A 56 5.58 -7.04 -10.12
C GLU A 56 6.58 -7.62 -11.11
N PRO A 57 6.10 -8.22 -12.21
CA PRO A 57 6.95 -8.73 -13.26
C PRO A 57 7.74 -7.57 -13.88
N LYS A 58 9.05 -7.77 -13.97
CA LYS A 58 9.92 -6.91 -14.78
C LYS A 58 9.83 -7.44 -16.20
N ASP A 59 9.11 -6.73 -17.05
CA ASP A 59 9.16 -6.92 -18.51
C ASP A 59 10.58 -6.64 -19.02
#